data_AF-A0A1G4P2X2-F1
#
_entry.id   AF-A0A1G4P2X2-F1
#
_cell.length_a   1.000
_cell.length_b   1.000
_cell.length_c   1.000
_cell.angle_alpha   90.00
_cell.angle_beta   90.00
_cell.angle_gamma   90.00
#
_symmetry.space_group_name_H-M   'P 1'
#
loop_
_entity.id
_entity.type
_entity.pdbx_description
1 polymer ?
#
loop_
_entity_poly.entity_id
_entity_poly.type
_entity_poly.pdbx_seq_one_letter_code
_entity_poly.pdbx_strand_id
1 'polypeptide(L)'
;MGKKNRIFRGDSFMVRKTNRVIVIIICILFVLLLFFHVTPELSIRSHLFAKGFDYAAMHSKISQAKDEAPDVYKVYDPQPKDLTNHEPYNYWKVKKYGILYFTDYYGE
;
A
#
# COMPACT_ATOMS: atom_id res chain seq x y z
N MET A 1 -6.02 -19.48 63.89
CA MET A 1 -6.99 -19.86 62.83
C MET A 1 -7.13 -18.71 61.84
N GLY A 2 -6.58 -18.90 60.65
CA GLY A 2 -6.39 -17.84 59.65
C GLY A 2 -7.66 -17.44 58.90
N LYS A 3 -7.82 -16.14 58.65
CA LYS A 3 -8.79 -15.63 57.67
C LYS A 3 -8.03 -15.27 56.39
N LYS A 4 -8.40 -15.99 55.34
CA LYS A 4 -7.80 -16.05 54.02
C LYS A 4 -7.71 -14.67 53.35
N ASN A 5 -6.51 -14.31 52.90
CA ASN A 5 -6.28 -13.26 51.91
C ASN A 5 -7.08 -13.58 50.64
N ARG A 6 -8.19 -12.86 50.41
CA ARG A 6 -8.85 -12.89 49.10
C ARG A 6 -8.14 -11.90 48.18
N ILE A 7 -7.07 -12.38 47.56
CA ILE A 7 -6.48 -11.75 46.37
C ILE A 7 -7.42 -12.07 45.21
N PHE A 8 -8.38 -11.19 44.95
CA PHE A 8 -9.08 -11.16 43.66
C PHE A 8 -8.12 -10.53 42.64
N ARG A 9 -7.20 -11.33 42.09
CA ARG A 9 -6.62 -11.04 40.78
C ARG A 9 -7.69 -11.38 39.74
N GLY A 10 -8.65 -10.46 39.59
CA GLY A 10 -9.35 -10.35 38.34
C GLY A 10 -8.32 -9.77 37.37
N ASP A 11 -7.74 -10.61 36.53
CA ASP A 11 -7.17 -10.15 35.26
C ASP A 11 -8.35 -9.61 34.46
N SER A 12 -8.72 -8.38 34.81
CA SER A 12 -9.59 -7.51 34.06
C SER A 12 -8.92 -7.41 32.71
N PHE A 13 -9.44 -8.20 31.76
CA PHE A 13 -9.22 -8.00 30.36
C PHE A 13 -9.70 -6.58 30.09
N MET A 14 -8.75 -5.65 30.23
CA MET A 14 -8.99 -4.23 30.21
C MET A 14 -9.40 -3.93 28.78
N VAL A 15 -10.70 -3.98 28.51
CA VAL A 15 -11.29 -3.45 27.28
C VAL A 15 -11.04 -1.96 27.37
N ARG A 16 -9.85 -1.53 26.93
CA ARG A 16 -9.54 -0.12 26.69
C ARG A 16 -10.73 0.38 25.89
N LYS A 17 -11.39 1.43 26.38
CA LYS A 17 -12.45 2.13 25.66
C LYS A 17 -11.85 2.56 24.32
N THR A 18 -12.02 1.74 23.28
CA THR A 18 -11.41 2.00 21.98
C THR A 18 -11.98 3.31 21.52
N ASN A 19 -11.11 4.30 21.33
CA ASN A 19 -11.54 5.61 20.90
C ASN A 19 -12.21 5.43 19.53
N ARG A 20 -13.52 5.70 19.47
CA ARG A 20 -14.32 5.50 18.24
C ARG A 20 -13.69 6.21 17.05
N VAL A 21 -13.02 7.34 17.30
CA VAL A 21 -12.25 8.10 16.31
C VAL A 21 -11.11 7.26 15.72
N ILE A 22 -10.35 6.54 16.55
CA ILE A 22 -9.25 5.67 16.09
C ILE A 22 -9.79 4.54 15.22
N VAL A 23 -10.93 3.94 15.61
CA VAL A 23 -11.58 2.89 14.81
C VAL A 23 -11.98 3.44 13.44
N ILE A 24 -12.60 4.62 13.41
CA ILE A 24 -13.01 5.28 12.17
C ILE A 24 -11.80 5.56 11.27
N ILE A 25 -10.69 6.08 11.83
CA ILE A 25 -9.47 6.35 11.07
C ILE A 25 -8.91 5.05 10.47
N ILE A 26 -8.83 3.98 11.26
CA ILE A 26 -8.34 2.67 10.77
C ILE A 26 -9.24 2.15 9.64
N CYS A 27 -10.56 2.25 9.79
CA CYS A 27 -11.50 1.85 8.75
C CYS A 27 -11.31 2.66 7.46
N ILE A 28 -11.11 3.98 7.56
CA ILE A 28 -10.86 4.86 6.39
C ILE A 28 -9.56 4.46 5.70
N LEU A 29 -8.46 4.30 6.46
CA LEU A 29 -7.16 3.88 5.90
C LEU A 29 -7.25 2.51 5.24
N PHE A 30 -7.99 1.58 5.84
CA PHE A 30 -8.22 0.26 5.26
C PHE A 30 -8.99 0.33 3.95
N VAL A 31 -10.07 1.13 3.88
CA VAL A 31 -10.83 1.32 2.64
C VAL A 31 -9.98 1.98 1.55
N LEU A 32 -9.17 2.98 1.91
CA LEU A 32 -8.24 3.63 0.98
C LEU A 32 -7.19 2.65 0.45
N LEU A 33 -6.61 1.83 1.34
CA LEU A 33 -5.69 0.75 0.94
C LEU A 33 -6.35 -0.17 -0.08
N LEU A 34 -7.56 -0.66 0.21
CA LEU A 34 -8.28 -1.51 -0.73
C LEU A 34 -8.47 -0.81 -2.08
N PHE A 35 -8.95 0.43 -2.07
CA PHE A 35 -9.21 1.23 -3.27
C PHE A 35 -7.96 1.38 -4.15
N PHE A 36 -6.82 1.73 -3.57
CA PHE A 36 -5.57 1.91 -4.31
C PHE A 36 -4.96 0.63 -4.88
N HIS A 37 -5.47 -0.54 -4.49
CA HIS A 37 -4.96 -1.83 -4.92
C HIS A 37 -5.99 -2.65 -5.73
N VAL A 38 -7.14 -2.10 -6.13
CA VAL A 38 -8.17 -2.85 -6.91
C VAL A 38 -7.77 -3.11 -8.36
N THR A 39 -6.92 -2.27 -8.95
CA THR A 39 -6.45 -2.44 -10.34
C THR A 39 -4.92 -2.31 -10.42
N PRO A 40 -4.28 -2.91 -11.45
CA PRO A 40 -2.85 -2.74 -11.70
C PRO A 40 -2.45 -1.26 -11.77
N GLU A 41 -3.26 -0.45 -12.48
CA GLU A 41 -2.99 0.97 -12.67
C GLU A 41 -3.01 1.74 -11.34
N LEU A 42 -4.02 1.53 -10.49
CA LEU A 42 -4.10 2.19 -9.18
C LEU A 42 -2.95 1.76 -8.27
N SER A 43 -2.55 0.49 -8.32
CA SER A 43 -1.42 -0.03 -7.54
C SER A 43 -0.11 0.63 -7.98
N ILE A 44 0.11 0.83 -9.29
CA ILE A 44 1.28 1.53 -9.80
C ILE A 44 1.23 3.02 -9.43
N ARG A 45 0.11 3.72 -9.62
CA ARG A 45 -0.03 5.15 -9.30
C ARG A 45 0.20 5.41 -7.82
N SER A 46 -0.37 4.60 -6.94
CA SER A 46 -0.17 4.73 -5.48
C SER A 46 1.28 4.49 -5.09
N HIS A 47 1.95 3.51 -5.73
CA HIS A 47 3.37 3.27 -5.48
C HIS A 47 4.27 4.40 -6.01
N LEU A 48 3.98 4.96 -7.21
CA LEU A 48 4.67 6.13 -7.75
C LEU A 48 4.55 7.34 -6.82
N PHE A 49 3.34 7.60 -6.31
CA PHE A 49 3.10 8.67 -5.34
C PHE A 49 3.88 8.44 -4.04
N ALA A 50 3.86 7.22 -3.50
CA ALA A 50 4.63 6.87 -2.30
C ALA A 50 6.16 7.01 -2.47
N LYS A 51 6.65 6.93 -3.72
CA LYS A 51 8.06 7.13 -4.08
C LYS A 51 8.42 8.59 -4.39
N GLY A 52 7.46 9.51 -4.34
CA GLY A 52 7.67 10.94 -4.61
C GLY A 52 7.58 11.33 -6.09
N PHE A 53 7.02 10.46 -6.94
CA PHE A 53 6.78 10.76 -8.37
C PHE A 53 5.37 11.30 -8.60
N ASP A 54 4.95 12.29 -7.84
CA ASP A 54 3.56 12.76 -7.77
C ASP A 54 2.99 13.15 -9.14
N TYR A 55 3.77 13.89 -9.93
CA TYR A 55 3.34 14.30 -11.28
C TYR A 55 3.15 13.09 -12.22
N ALA A 56 4.04 12.11 -12.16
CA ALA A 56 3.89 10.88 -12.94
C ALA A 56 2.73 10.01 -12.42
N ALA A 57 2.56 9.92 -11.10
CA ALA A 57 1.44 9.19 -10.50
C ALA A 57 0.07 9.72 -10.97
N MET A 58 -0.04 11.04 -11.22
CA MET A 58 -1.28 11.67 -11.66
C MET A 58 -1.46 11.69 -13.18
N HIS A 59 -0.37 11.90 -13.94
CA HIS A 59 -0.48 12.23 -15.38
C HIS A 59 0.05 11.16 -16.33
N SER A 60 0.79 10.17 -15.84
CA SER A 60 1.40 9.17 -16.72
C SER A 60 0.39 8.25 -17.38
N LYS A 61 0.76 7.80 -18.58
CA LYS A 61 0.13 6.66 -19.23
C LYS A 61 0.80 5.38 -18.73
N ILE A 62 -0.03 4.39 -18.42
CA ILE A 62 0.41 3.10 -17.90
C ILE A 62 -0.09 2.04 -18.86
N SER A 63 0.80 1.23 -19.42
CA SER A 63 0.44 0.12 -20.28
C SER A 63 1.26 -1.12 -19.95
N GLN A 64 0.72 -2.29 -20.30
CA GLN A 64 1.43 -3.55 -20.13
C GLN A 64 2.60 -3.64 -21.10
N ALA A 65 3.80 -3.94 -20.59
CA ALA A 65 5.00 -4.15 -21.39
C ALA A 65 5.01 -5.58 -21.94
N LYS A 66 4.25 -5.81 -23.02
CA LYS A 66 4.04 -7.16 -23.61
C LYS A 66 5.33 -7.88 -23.98
N ASP A 67 6.38 -7.13 -24.30
CA ASP A 67 7.68 -7.66 -24.71
C ASP A 67 8.54 -8.13 -23.52
N GLU A 68 8.23 -7.72 -22.29
CA GLU A 68 8.97 -8.09 -21.08
C GLU A 68 8.35 -9.32 -20.40
N ALA A 69 7.12 -9.15 -19.90
CA ALA A 69 6.37 -10.19 -19.21
C ALA A 69 4.90 -9.77 -19.06
N PRO A 70 3.96 -10.72 -18.92
CA PRO A 70 2.54 -10.41 -18.77
C PRO A 70 2.20 -9.65 -17.48
N ASP A 71 3.09 -9.64 -16.48
CA ASP A 71 2.90 -8.93 -15.21
C ASP A 71 3.72 -7.64 -15.11
N VAL A 72 4.40 -7.23 -16.18
CA VAL A 72 5.21 -6.01 -16.23
C VAL A 72 4.45 -4.90 -16.95
N TYR A 73 4.50 -3.72 -16.37
CA TYR A 73 3.88 -2.49 -16.86
C TYR A 73 4.93 -1.41 -17.03
N LYS A 74 4.74 -0.60 -18.07
CA LYS A 74 5.57 0.56 -18.38
C LYS A 74 4.81 1.85 -18.11
N VAL A 75 5.47 2.77 -17.45
CA VAL A 75 5.00 4.14 -17.18
C VAL A 75 5.67 5.08 -18.17
N TYR A 76 4.88 5.74 -19.02
CA TYR A 76 5.38 6.68 -20.02
C TYR A 76 4.59 7.97 -19.99
N ASP A 77 5.27 9.08 -20.31
CA ASP A 77 4.66 10.39 -20.59
C ASP A 77 3.70 10.92 -19.50
N PRO A 78 4.20 11.55 -18.41
CA PRO A 78 5.61 11.76 -18.06
C PRO A 78 6.25 10.50 -17.47
N GLN A 79 7.50 10.27 -17.86
CA GLN A 79 8.29 9.17 -17.34
C GLN A 79 8.92 9.55 -15.99
N PRO A 80 8.78 8.71 -14.94
CA PRO A 80 9.50 8.93 -13.69
C PRO A 80 11.00 8.76 -13.94
N LYS A 81 11.81 9.62 -13.32
CA LYS A 81 13.26 9.56 -13.36
C LYS A 81 13.80 9.46 -11.95
N ASP A 82 14.76 8.58 -11.73
CA ASP A 82 15.42 8.48 -10.45
C ASP A 82 16.08 9.83 -10.11
N LEU A 83 15.93 10.26 -8.86
CA LEU A 83 16.40 11.56 -8.39
C LEU A 83 17.93 11.62 -8.22
N THR A 84 18.59 10.47 -8.12
CA THR A 84 20.02 10.31 -7.86
C THR A 84 20.84 10.25 -9.15
N ASN A 85 20.43 9.41 -10.11
CA ASN A 85 21.18 9.16 -11.34
C ASN A 85 20.45 9.62 -12.63
N HIS A 86 19.24 10.18 -12.52
CA HIS A 86 18.41 10.63 -13.64
C HIS A 86 18.02 9.55 -14.65
N GLU A 87 18.23 8.28 -14.31
CA GLU A 87 17.87 7.16 -15.18
C GLU A 87 16.35 6.96 -15.25
N PRO A 88 15.84 6.41 -16.37
CA PRO A 88 14.50 5.86 -16.50
C PRO A 88 14.05 5.04 -15.28
N TYR A 89 12.93 5.44 -14.67
CA TYR A 89 12.31 4.70 -13.57
C TYR A 89 10.88 4.28 -13.94
N ASN A 90 10.75 3.44 -14.98
CA ASN A 90 9.50 3.26 -15.72
C ASN A 90 8.92 1.84 -15.75
N TYR A 91 9.65 0.80 -15.36
CA TYR A 91 9.14 -0.58 -15.37
C TYR A 91 8.73 -1.07 -13.99
N TRP A 92 7.52 -1.64 -13.92
CA TRP A 92 6.84 -2.01 -12.69
C TRP A 92 6.21 -3.38 -12.82
N LYS A 93 6.49 -4.27 -11.87
CA LYS A 93 5.92 -5.61 -11.82
C LYS A 93 4.71 -5.63 -10.90
N VAL A 94 3.58 -6.11 -11.40
CA VAL A 94 2.31 -6.17 -10.66
C VAL A 94 1.95 -7.61 -10.33
N LYS A 95 1.89 -7.94 -9.04
CA LYS A 95 1.47 -9.24 -8.53
C LYS A 95 0.04 -9.16 -8.00
N LYS A 96 -0.77 -10.16 -8.33
CA LYS A 96 -2.15 -10.27 -7.83
C LYS A 96 -2.21 -11.22 -6.63
N TYR A 97 -2.77 -10.75 -5.52
CA TYR A 97 -3.07 -11.54 -4.33
C TYR A 97 -4.55 -11.42 -4.01
N GLY A 98 -5.32 -12.47 -4.32
CA GLY A 98 -6.77 -12.44 -4.22
C GLY A 98 -7.38 -11.42 -5.19
N ILE A 99 -8.04 -10.40 -4.65
CA ILE A 99 -8.62 -9.30 -5.44
C ILE A 99 -7.72 -8.07 -5.57
N LEU A 100 -6.60 -8.05 -4.84
CA LEU A 100 -5.72 -6.89 -4.75
C LEU A 100 -4.47 -7.08 -5.64
N TYR A 101 -4.00 -5.97 -6.19
CA TYR A 101 -2.79 -5.87 -6.99
C TYR A 101 -1.75 -5.13 -6.18
N PHE A 102 -0.53 -5.63 -6.17
CA PHE A 102 0.61 -5.05 -5.49
C PHE A 102 1.73 -4.84 -6.48
N THR A 103 2.40 -3.70 -6.37
CA THR A 103 3.42 -3.26 -7.32
C THR A 103 4.80 -3.27 -6.67
N ASP A 104 5.74 -3.88 -7.35
CA ASP A 104 7.18 -3.79 -7.06
C ASP A 104 7.85 -3.08 -8.24
N TYR A 105 8.89 -2.29 -7.95
CA TYR A 105 9.78 -1.81 -9.01
C TYR A 105 10.45 -3.01 -9.67
N TYR A 106 10.35 -3.11 -10.99
CA TYR A 106 10.92 -4.25 -11.72
C TYR A 106 12.43 -4.07 -11.87
N GLY A 107 12.88 -2.90 -12.32
CA GLY A 107 14.26 -2.72 -12.77
C GLY A 107 14.60 -3.70 -13.92
N GLU A 108 15.59 -3.48 -14.75
CA GLU A 108 16.68 -2.50 -14.78
C GLU A 108 16.53 -1.59 -16.02
#